data_AF-Q0GMU4-F1
#
_entry.id   AF-Q0GMU4-F1
#
_cell.length_a   1.000
_cell.length_b   1.000
_cell.length_c   1.000
_cell.angle_alpha   90.00
_cell.angle_beta   90.00
_cell.angle_gamma   90.00
#
_symmetry.space_group_name_H-M   'P 1'
#
loop_
_entity.id
_entity.type
_entity.pdbx_description
1 polymer ?
#
loop_
_entity_poly.entity_id
_entity_poly.type
_entity_poly.pdbx_seq_one_letter_code
_entity_poly.pdbx_strand_id
1 'polypeptide(L)' 'MELDERKIKILNAIIKNYLETGEPVGSRTISKYTDLNLSSATIRNEMSD' A
#
# COMPACT_ATOMS: atom_id res chain seq x y z
N MET A 1 5.75 18.51 -0.71
CA MET A 1 4.86 17.34 -0.54
C MET A 1 5.79 16.22 -0.09
N GLU A 2 5.87 15.99 1.20
CA GLU A 2 6.78 15.01 1.79
C GLU A 2 5.98 13.73 2.00
N LEU A 3 6.52 12.59 1.54
CA LEU A 3 5.89 11.30 1.81
C LEU A 3 6.10 11.01 3.29
N ASP A 4 5.00 10.95 4.06
CA ASP A 4 5.09 10.52 5.44
C ASP A 4 5.47 9.03 5.53
N GLU A 5 5.89 8.59 6.72
CA GLU A 5 6.32 7.21 6.93
C GLU A 5 5.24 6.17 6.55
N ARG A 6 3.96 6.54 6.65
CA ARG A 6 2.85 5.66 6.31
C ARG A 6 2.75 5.48 4.80
N LYS A 7 2.77 6.56 4.03
CA LYS A 7 2.77 6.54 2.56
C LYS A 7 3.98 5.77 2.04
N ILE A 8 5.15 5.93 2.67
CA ILE A 8 6.36 5.16 2.32
C ILE A 8 6.14 3.66 2.53
N LYS A 9 5.55 3.24 3.66
CA LYS A 9 5.25 1.83 3.92
C LYS A 9 4.26 1.25 2.92
N ILE A 10 3.20 1.99 2.58
CA ILE A 10 2.20 1.57 1.57
C ILE A 10 2.88 1.42 0.21
N LEU A 11 3.68 2.40 -0.21
CA LEU A 11 4.41 2.37 -1.48
C LEU A 11 5.37 1.18 -1.56
N ASN A 12 6.15 0.92 -0.51
CA ASN A 12 7.05 -0.22 -0.45
C ASN A 12 6.31 -1.56 -0.56
N ALA A 13 5.15 -1.69 0.09
CA ALA A 13 4.33 -2.89 -0.01
C ALA A 13 3.80 -3.10 -1.44
N ILE A 14 3.39 -2.02 -2.13
CA ILE A 14 2.95 -2.05 -3.53
C ILE A 14 4.10 -2.49 -4.44
N ILE A 15 5.26 -1.84 -4.34
CA ILE A 15 6.43 -2.16 -5.17
C ILE A 15 6.83 -3.63 -4.98
N LYS A 16 6.93 -4.09 -3.72
CA LYS A 16 7.27 -5.48 -3.43
C LYS A 16 6.29 -6.45 -4.06
N ASN A 17 4.98 -6.24 -3.86
CA ASN A 17 3.96 -7.13 -4.40
C ASN A 17 3.94 -7.13 -5.94
N TYR A 18 4.15 -5.97 -6.57
CA TYR A 18 4.25 -5.87 -8.02
C TYR A 18 5.48 -6.60 -8.56
N LEU A 19 6.64 -6.47 -7.92
CA LEU A 19 7.85 -7.18 -8.32
C LEU A 19 7.73 -8.70 -8.17
N GLU A 20 6.99 -9.17 -7.16
CA GLU A 20 6.77 -10.61 -6.94
C GLU A 20 5.75 -11.22 -7.90
N THR A 21 4.72 -10.47 -8.28
CA THR A 21 3.57 -11.01 -9.02
C THR A 21 3.48 -10.56 -10.48
N GLY A 22 4.06 -9.41 -10.82
CA GLY A 22 3.88 -8.74 -12.11
C GLY A 22 2.50 -8.12 -12.31
N GLU A 23 1.62 -8.18 -11.30
CA GLU A 23 0.21 -7.80 -11.42
C GLU A 23 -0.09 -6.47 -10.70
N PRO A 24 -1.07 -5.68 -11.19
CA PRO A 24 -1.52 -4.47 -10.52
C PRO A 24 -1.97 -4.72 -9.07
N VAL A 25 -1.51 -3.87 -8.15
CA VAL A 25 -1.73 -4.07 -6.71
C VAL A 25 -2.80 -3.14 -6.17
N GLY A 26 -3.89 -3.71 -5.68
CA GLY A 26 -5.00 -2.97 -5.08
C GLY A 26 -4.89 -2.81 -3.56
N SER A 27 -5.60 -1.82 -3.01
CA SER A 27 -5.60 -1.53 -1.55
C SER A 27 -6.06 -2.71 -0.69
N ARG A 28 -6.92 -3.60 -1.21
CA ARG A 28 -7.37 -4.83 -0.52
C ARG A 28 -6.27 -5.88 -0.42
N THR A 29 -5.33 -5.90 -1.36
CA THR A 29 -4.14 -6.75 -1.29
C THR A 29 -3.21 -6.22 -0.21
N ILE A 30 -2.97 -4.89 -0.20
CA ILE A 30 -2.12 -4.23 0.78
C ILE A 30 -2.70 -4.30 2.20
N SER A 31 -4.03 -4.23 2.37
CA SER A 31 -4.65 -4.32 3.70
C SER A 31 -4.50 -5.68 4.38
N LYS A 32 -4.07 -6.72 3.64
CA LYS A 32 -3.78 -8.04 4.22
C LYS A 32 -2.39 -8.12 4.85
N TYR A 33 -1.54 -7.12 4.63
CA TYR A 33 -0.22 -7.06 5.28
C TYR A 33 -0.40 -6.68 6.75
N THR A 34 0.03 -7.57 7.64
CA THR A 34 -0.12 -7.44 9.10
C THR A 34 0.52 -6.16 9.65
N ASP A 35 1.57 -5.68 9.00
CA ASP A 35 2.42 -4.61 9.51
C ASP A 35 1.86 -3.20 9.22
N LEU A 36 0.85 -3.10 8.37
CA LEU A 36 0.18 -1.83 8.08
C LEU A 36 -0.98 -1.56 9.04
N ASN A 37 -1.72 -2.59 9.47
CA ASN A 37 -2.90 -2.46 10.34
C ASN A 37 -3.88 -1.34 9.91
N LEU A 38 -4.11 -1.23 8.59
CA LEU A 38 -4.99 -0.23 7.98
C LEU A 38 -6.12 -0.90 7.22
N SER A 39 -7.27 -0.22 7.18
CA SER A 39 -8.37 -0.66 6.32
C SER A 39 -8.03 -0.45 4.84
N SER A 40 -8.61 -1.29 3.97
CA SER A 40 -8.50 -1.11 2.51
C SER A 40 -9.02 0.25 2.03
N ALA A 41 -9.99 0.84 2.74
CA ALA A 41 -10.50 2.18 2.44
C ALA A 41 -9.46 3.26 2.76
N THR A 42 -8.81 3.18 3.93
CA THR A 42 -7.74 4.10 4.31
C THR A 42 -6.58 4.04 3.33
N ILE A 43 -6.12 2.83 2.98
CA ILE A 43 -5.02 2.65 2.03
C ILE A 43 -5.38 3.21 0.65
N ARG A 44 -6.61 3.02 0.18
CA ARG A 44 -7.06 3.60 -1.09
C ARG A 44 -6.98 5.13 -1.07
N ASN A 45 -7.39 5.76 0.04
CA ASN A 45 -7.30 7.21 0.19
C ASN A 45 -5.83 7.66 0.17
N GLU A 46 -4.96 6.99 0.93
CA GLU A 46 -3.52 7.27 0.95
C GLU A 46 -2.84 7.06 -0.41
N MET A 47 -3.35 6.14 -1.25
CA MET A 47 -2.90 5.93 -2.63
C MET A 47 -3.43 6.98 -3.63
N SER A 48 -4.52 7.67 -3.28
CA SER A 48 -5.14 8.69 -4.15
C SER A 48 -4.66 10.11 -3.83
N ASP A 49 -4.27 10.33 -2.57
CA ASP A 49 -3.75 11.59 -2.03
C ASP A 49 -2.25 11.77 -2.29
#